data_AF-A0A0K0D6I9-F1
#
_entry.id   AF-A0A0K0D6I9-F1
#
_cell.length_a   1.000
_cell.length_b   1.000
_cell.length_c   1.000
_cell.angle_alpha   90.00
_cell.angle_beta   90.00
_cell.angle_gamma   90.00
#
_symmetry.space_group_name_H-M   'P 1'
#
loop_
_entity.id
_entity.type
_entity.pdbx_description
1 polymer ?
#
loop_
_entity_poly.entity_id
_entity_poly.type
_entity_poly.pdbx_seq_one_letter_code
_entity_poly.pdbx_strand_id
1 'polypeptide(L)'
;MRGANGLRILFKASGVKAVFIGIGMPEPKKIPIFDGLTENHGFYTSKDFLPKVAAASKLGLCGCSRPPLPSLKGRVLVLGAGDTAFDCATSALRCGAKRVIVVFRKGITGIRAVPEEMEVAREEKCEFMPFCAPRTVNVKDGKIVSMQFVKTDQDSDGKWYEDEEQMVTVKADYIISAFGSALLDPEVVYAMSPLKLIKWGMPEVDRMTQATSEPWVFAGGDIAGVAETTVESVNDGKVYSLKYTFAKYFCGGTTCRTNFFYKSVMFPNDEMFYLPKN
;
A
#
# COMPACT_ATOMS: atom_id res chain seq x y z
N MET A 1 -3.76 -7.26 -29.67
CA MET A 1 -5.08 -6.61 -29.74
C MET A 1 -5.55 -6.30 -28.32
N ARG A 2 -5.62 -5.02 -27.93
CA ARG A 2 -6.18 -4.58 -26.63
C ARG A 2 -7.67 -4.31 -26.83
N GLY A 3 -8.54 -5.28 -26.52
CA GLY A 3 -10.00 -5.14 -26.60
C GLY A 3 -10.61 -4.70 -25.26
N ALA A 4 -11.68 -3.90 -25.26
CA ALA A 4 -12.29 -3.24 -24.09
C ALA A 4 -12.99 -4.18 -23.06
N ASN A 5 -12.46 -5.38 -22.81
CA ASN A 5 -13.16 -6.47 -22.13
C ASN A 5 -12.26 -7.27 -21.15
N GLY A 6 -11.34 -6.63 -20.42
CA GLY A 6 -10.35 -7.29 -19.55
C GLY A 6 -10.92 -8.45 -18.70
N LEU A 7 -11.82 -8.15 -17.76
CA LEU A 7 -12.46 -9.17 -16.90
C LEU A 7 -13.31 -10.16 -17.69
N ARG A 8 -14.02 -9.68 -18.73
CA ARG A 8 -14.92 -10.52 -19.54
C ARG A 8 -14.13 -11.57 -20.35
N ILE A 9 -12.98 -11.19 -20.88
CA ILE A 9 -12.06 -12.08 -21.60
C ILE A 9 -11.45 -13.10 -20.62
N LEU A 10 -11.00 -12.65 -19.45
CA LEU A 10 -10.31 -13.50 -18.48
C LEU A 10 -11.22 -14.55 -17.83
N PHE A 11 -12.44 -14.15 -17.41
CA PHE A 11 -13.23 -14.98 -16.50
C PHE A 11 -14.59 -15.40 -17.05
N LYS A 12 -15.26 -14.57 -17.86
CA LYS A 12 -16.60 -14.91 -18.37
C LYS A 12 -16.52 -16.01 -19.44
N ALA A 13 -15.48 -16.02 -20.27
CA ALA A 13 -15.20 -17.10 -21.21
C ALA A 13 -14.90 -18.44 -20.52
N SER A 14 -14.39 -18.39 -19.29
CA SER A 14 -13.99 -19.54 -18.47
C SER A 14 -15.13 -20.13 -17.63
N GLY A 15 -16.37 -19.63 -17.77
CA GLY A 15 -17.55 -20.12 -17.04
C GLY A 15 -17.67 -19.64 -15.59
N VAL A 16 -16.82 -18.70 -15.14
CA VAL A 16 -16.87 -18.13 -13.80
C VAL A 16 -18.18 -17.37 -13.59
N LYS A 17 -18.86 -17.65 -12.48
CA LYS A 17 -20.20 -17.09 -12.16
C LYS A 17 -20.14 -15.82 -11.32
N ALA A 18 -19.08 -15.64 -10.54
CA ALA A 18 -18.82 -14.44 -9.77
C ALA A 18 -17.32 -14.26 -9.54
N VAL A 19 -16.88 -13.01 -9.46
CA VAL A 19 -15.50 -12.61 -9.16
C VAL A 19 -15.51 -11.66 -7.96
N PHE A 20 -14.59 -11.87 -7.02
CA PHE A 20 -14.32 -10.95 -5.93
C PHE A 20 -12.91 -10.39 -6.09
N ILE A 21 -12.78 -9.07 -6.19
CA ILE A 21 -11.52 -8.35 -6.33
C ILE A 21 -11.07 -7.90 -4.95
N GLY A 22 -10.04 -8.57 -4.42
CA GLY A 22 -9.42 -8.27 -3.12
C GLY A 22 -7.90 -8.14 -3.23
N ILE A 23 -7.42 -7.49 -4.29
CA ILE A 23 -5.97 -7.36 -4.59
C ILE A 23 -5.27 -6.30 -3.74
N GLY A 24 -6.03 -5.53 -2.95
CA GLY A 24 -5.52 -4.40 -2.16
C GLY A 24 -4.96 -3.28 -3.03
N MET A 25 -4.04 -2.49 -2.47
CA MET A 25 -3.28 -1.47 -3.20
C MET A 25 -1.81 -1.92 -3.35
N PRO A 26 -1.41 -2.38 -4.55
CA PRO A 26 -0.12 -3.04 -4.73
C PRO A 26 1.06 -2.06 -4.76
N GLU A 27 0.92 -0.90 -5.38
CA GLU A 27 2.05 0.02 -5.56
C GLU A 27 2.21 1.02 -4.40
N PRO A 28 3.45 1.43 -4.07
CA PRO A 28 3.67 2.51 -3.11
C PRO A 28 3.35 3.88 -3.72
N LYS A 29 2.81 4.79 -2.90
CA LYS A 29 2.71 6.22 -3.28
C LYS A 29 4.11 6.84 -3.27
N LYS A 30 4.51 7.41 -4.41
CA LYS A 30 5.77 8.15 -4.60
C LYS A 30 5.49 9.60 -4.98
N ILE A 31 6.48 10.45 -4.70
CA ILE A 31 6.51 11.86 -5.12
C ILE A 31 7.77 12.09 -5.96
N PRO A 32 7.76 13.06 -6.90
CA PRO A 32 8.83 13.20 -7.89
C PRO A 32 10.23 13.40 -7.32
N ILE A 33 10.36 13.90 -6.09
CA ILE A 33 11.67 14.12 -5.45
C ILE A 33 12.47 12.83 -5.19
N PHE A 34 11.84 11.66 -5.32
CA PHE A 34 12.49 10.36 -5.16
C PHE A 34 12.79 9.67 -6.50
N ASP A 35 12.49 10.32 -7.63
CA ASP A 35 12.72 9.74 -8.94
C ASP A 35 14.21 9.44 -9.15
N GLY A 36 14.51 8.24 -9.65
CA GLY A 36 15.88 7.76 -9.84
C GLY A 36 16.58 7.25 -8.57
N LEU A 37 16.03 7.47 -7.37
CA LEU A 37 16.56 6.87 -6.15
C LEU A 37 16.23 5.38 -6.07
N THR A 38 17.17 4.63 -5.52
CA THR A 38 17.08 3.16 -5.40
C THR A 38 17.65 2.71 -4.06
N GLU A 39 17.49 1.44 -3.73
CA GLU A 39 18.05 0.86 -2.51
C GLU A 39 19.58 1.00 -2.43
N ASN A 40 20.27 1.01 -3.58
CA ASN A 40 21.71 1.23 -3.63
C ASN A 40 22.09 2.62 -3.10
N HIS A 41 21.22 3.61 -3.25
CA HIS A 41 21.39 4.94 -2.68
C HIS A 41 21.07 4.99 -1.19
N GLY A 42 20.30 4.02 -0.66
CA GLY A 42 19.73 4.01 0.69
C GLY A 42 18.25 4.40 0.74
N PHE A 43 17.58 4.49 -0.42
CA PHE A 43 16.15 4.81 -0.49
C PHE A 43 15.29 3.55 -0.58
N TYR A 44 14.21 3.52 0.19
CA TYR A 44 13.19 2.48 0.14
C TYR A 44 11.80 3.13 0.16
N THR A 45 10.82 2.48 -0.48
CA THR A 45 9.44 2.66 -0.07
C THR A 45 9.07 1.62 1.00
N SER A 46 7.95 1.84 1.70
CA SER A 46 7.43 0.82 2.62
C SER A 46 7.12 -0.51 1.93
N LYS A 47 6.72 -0.48 0.65
CA LYS A 47 6.49 -1.68 -0.19
C LYS A 47 7.78 -2.39 -0.60
N ASP A 48 8.93 -1.74 -0.51
CA ASP A 48 10.24 -2.39 -0.72
C ASP A 48 10.79 -2.93 0.61
N PHE A 49 10.73 -2.10 1.66
CA PHE A 49 11.40 -2.36 2.94
C PHE A 49 10.69 -3.43 3.78
N LEU A 50 9.39 -3.28 4.04
CA LEU A 50 8.66 -4.17 4.96
C LEU A 50 8.61 -5.62 4.45
N PRO A 51 8.40 -5.90 3.14
CA PRO A 51 8.44 -7.27 2.64
C PRO A 51 9.80 -7.95 2.85
N LYS A 52 10.90 -7.21 2.72
CA LYS A 52 12.26 -7.75 2.97
C LYS A 52 12.46 -8.09 4.45
N VAL A 53 12.06 -7.20 5.35
CA VAL A 53 12.11 -7.46 6.79
C VAL A 53 11.22 -8.65 7.15
N ALA A 54 10.01 -8.73 6.59
CA ALA A 54 9.08 -9.83 6.81
C ALA A 54 9.65 -11.17 6.32
N ALA A 55 10.18 -11.23 5.09
CA ALA A 55 10.79 -12.43 4.54
C ALA A 55 12.00 -12.90 5.37
N ALA A 56 12.77 -11.97 5.92
CA ALA A 56 13.92 -12.28 6.76
C ALA A 56 13.56 -12.62 8.22
N SER A 57 12.34 -12.34 8.70
CA SER A 57 11.95 -12.52 10.11
C SER A 57 10.88 -13.59 10.33
N LYS A 58 9.98 -13.81 9.36
CA LYS A 58 8.84 -14.73 9.47
C LYS A 58 9.17 -16.08 8.83
N LEU A 59 9.38 -17.10 9.67
CA LEU A 59 9.62 -18.47 9.21
C LEU A 59 8.42 -19.00 8.42
N GLY A 60 8.68 -19.64 7.27
CA GLY A 60 7.64 -20.22 6.42
C GLY A 60 6.98 -19.27 5.42
N LEU A 61 7.34 -17.97 5.42
CA LEU A 61 6.79 -17.02 4.45
C LEU A 61 7.38 -17.18 3.04
N CYS A 62 8.68 -17.49 2.95
CA CYS A 62 9.35 -17.84 1.69
C CYS A 62 9.71 -19.33 1.68
N GLY A 63 9.48 -20.02 0.57
CA GLY A 63 10.00 -21.38 0.35
C GLY A 63 11.53 -21.44 0.15
N CYS A 64 12.17 -20.27 0.09
CA CYS A 64 13.61 -20.10 -0.03
C CYS A 64 14.32 -20.16 1.33
N SER A 65 15.63 -20.41 1.32
CA SER A 65 16.49 -20.21 2.49
C SER A 65 16.31 -18.78 3.02
N ARG A 66 16.16 -18.62 4.33
CA ARG A 66 15.87 -17.35 5.00
C ARG A 66 16.79 -16.23 4.48
N PRO A 67 16.27 -15.20 3.79
CA PRO A 67 17.10 -14.11 3.31
C PRO A 67 17.66 -13.29 4.50
N PRO A 68 18.81 -12.62 4.34
CA PRO A 68 19.35 -11.77 5.38
C PRO A 68 18.43 -10.56 5.63
N LEU A 69 18.41 -10.09 6.88
CA LEU A 69 17.79 -8.81 7.21
C LEU A 69 18.49 -7.66 6.45
N PRO A 70 17.74 -6.63 6.00
CA PRO A 70 18.35 -5.39 5.54
C PRO A 70 19.32 -4.82 6.58
N SER A 71 20.48 -4.30 6.14
CA SER A 71 21.49 -3.73 7.03
C SER A 71 21.48 -2.20 6.94
N LEU A 72 20.71 -1.54 7.82
CA LEU A 72 20.55 -0.09 7.85
C LEU A 72 21.50 0.56 8.87
N LYS A 73 22.81 0.57 8.61
CA LYS A 73 23.79 1.17 9.54
C LYS A 73 23.84 2.69 9.41
N GLY A 74 23.20 3.41 10.33
CA GLY A 74 23.23 4.88 10.33
C GLY A 74 21.94 5.51 10.82
N ARG A 75 21.64 6.69 10.28
CA ARG A 75 20.42 7.47 10.54
C ARG A 75 19.38 7.17 9.47
N VAL A 76 18.17 6.81 9.88
CA VAL A 76 17.05 6.51 9.00
C VAL A 76 15.98 7.58 9.16
N LEU A 77 15.53 8.17 8.06
CA LEU A 77 14.33 9.00 8.03
C LEU A 77 13.17 8.17 7.52
N VAL A 78 12.09 8.09 8.29
CA VAL A 78 10.83 7.48 7.87
C VAL A 78 9.81 8.57 7.61
N LEU A 79 9.27 8.63 6.41
CA LEU A 79 8.40 9.73 5.98
C LEU A 79 6.94 9.26 6.00
N GLY A 80 6.16 9.76 6.95
CA GLY A 80 4.76 9.36 7.14
C GLY A 80 4.33 9.41 8.60
N ALA A 81 3.02 9.23 8.82
CA ALA A 81 2.40 9.26 10.15
C ALA A 81 1.18 8.31 10.27
N GLY A 82 1.14 7.24 9.48
CA GLY A 82 0.16 6.15 9.65
C GLY A 82 0.88 4.86 10.09
N ASP A 83 0.13 3.78 10.32
CA ASP A 83 0.65 2.51 10.85
C ASP A 83 1.91 2.04 10.09
N THR A 84 1.88 2.10 8.76
CA THR A 84 3.01 1.74 7.90
C THR A 84 4.31 2.51 8.24
N ALA A 85 4.21 3.77 8.65
CA ALA A 85 5.38 4.56 9.03
C ALA A 85 5.96 4.09 10.36
N PHE A 86 5.13 3.76 11.35
CA PHE A 86 5.57 3.25 12.64
C PHE A 86 6.15 1.83 12.52
N ASP A 87 5.53 0.97 11.73
CA ASP A 87 6.09 -0.34 11.35
C ASP A 87 7.47 -0.21 10.69
N CYS A 88 7.62 0.74 9.75
CA CYS A 88 8.92 0.99 9.13
C CYS A 88 9.95 1.49 10.14
N ALA A 89 9.55 2.33 11.08
CA ALA A 89 10.44 2.90 12.09
C ALA A 89 10.97 1.83 13.06
N THR A 90 10.08 1.04 13.66
CA THR A 90 10.45 -0.04 14.59
C THR A 90 11.21 -1.16 13.87
N SER A 91 10.85 -1.47 12.63
CA SER A 91 11.58 -2.43 11.77
C SER A 91 12.98 -1.95 11.40
N ALA A 92 13.17 -0.64 11.18
CA ALA A 92 14.49 -0.07 10.88
C ALA A 92 15.46 -0.26 12.07
N LEU A 93 14.97 -0.17 13.31
CA LEU A 93 15.77 -0.47 14.50
C LEU A 93 16.24 -1.94 14.51
N ARG A 94 15.38 -2.90 14.13
CA ARG A 94 15.76 -4.32 14.00
C ARG A 94 16.79 -4.56 12.89
N CYS A 95 16.80 -3.70 11.87
CA CYS A 95 17.78 -3.71 10.78
C CYS A 95 19.14 -3.07 11.16
N GLY A 96 19.31 -2.66 12.43
CA GLY A 96 20.57 -2.10 12.94
C GLY A 96 20.68 -0.57 12.79
N ALA A 97 19.57 0.14 12.57
CA ALA A 97 19.57 1.59 12.58
C ALA A 97 20.07 2.15 13.92
N LYS A 98 21.00 3.10 13.85
CA LYS A 98 21.54 3.78 15.05
C LYS A 98 20.56 4.83 15.57
N ARG A 99 19.79 5.46 14.66
CA ARG A 99 18.83 6.50 14.97
C ARG A 99 17.73 6.49 13.92
N VAL A 100 16.48 6.56 14.36
CA VAL A 100 15.31 6.64 13.48
C VAL A 100 14.54 7.91 13.78
N ILE A 101 14.22 8.68 12.74
CA ILE A 101 13.43 9.90 12.84
C ILE A 101 12.21 9.74 11.95
N VAL A 102 11.02 9.78 12.54
CA VAL A 102 9.74 9.77 11.84
C VAL A 102 9.36 11.22 11.53
N VAL A 103 9.27 11.53 10.25
CA VAL A 103 9.02 12.89 9.74
C VAL A 103 7.66 12.97 9.11
N PHE A 104 6.88 13.99 9.46
CA PHE A 104 5.54 14.16 8.94
C PHE A 104 5.13 15.63 8.80
N ARG A 105 4.30 15.89 7.79
CA ARG A 105 3.91 17.24 7.33
C ARG A 105 2.82 17.92 8.16
N LYS A 106 2.44 17.35 9.31
CA LYS A 106 1.40 17.88 10.20
C LYS A 106 1.90 17.83 11.63
N GLY A 107 1.11 18.35 12.57
CA GLY A 107 1.36 18.19 13.99
C GLY A 107 1.18 16.75 14.48
N ILE A 108 1.55 16.50 15.73
CA ILE A 108 1.37 15.21 16.42
C ILE A 108 -0.11 14.79 16.44
N THR A 109 -1.02 15.75 16.58
CA THR A 109 -2.48 15.53 16.49
C THR A 109 -2.93 15.06 15.10
N GLY A 110 -2.08 15.17 14.08
CA GLY A 110 -2.33 14.68 12.72
C GLY A 110 -1.79 13.26 12.46
N ILE A 111 -1.29 12.57 13.49
CA ILE A 111 -0.92 11.15 13.39
C ILE A 111 -2.20 10.34 13.17
N ARG A 112 -2.18 9.50 12.14
CA ARG A 112 -3.29 8.62 11.75
C ARG A 112 -3.20 7.25 12.40
N ALA A 113 -2.01 6.86 12.82
CA ALA A 113 -1.81 5.59 13.52
C ALA A 113 -2.52 5.60 14.86
N VAL A 114 -2.89 4.42 15.33
CA VAL A 114 -3.44 4.26 16.67
C VAL A 114 -2.38 4.68 17.72
N PRO A 115 -2.77 5.30 18.85
CA PRO A 115 -1.83 5.80 19.86
C PRO A 115 -0.83 4.74 20.35
N GLU A 116 -1.25 3.48 20.42
CA GLU A 116 -0.44 2.35 20.83
C GLU A 116 0.76 2.13 19.91
N GLU A 117 0.60 2.27 18.59
CA GLU A 117 1.68 2.14 17.61
C GLU A 117 2.70 3.27 17.74
N MET A 118 2.21 4.49 17.99
CA MET A 118 3.07 5.64 18.24
C MET A 118 3.87 5.46 19.54
N GLU A 119 3.23 4.93 20.58
CA GLU A 119 3.85 4.72 21.89
C GLU A 119 5.00 3.71 21.81
N VAL A 120 4.82 2.59 21.10
CA VAL A 120 5.88 1.60 20.88
C VAL A 120 7.10 2.25 20.21
N ALA A 121 6.90 3.05 19.15
CA ALA A 121 8.01 3.74 18.50
C ALA A 121 8.70 4.75 19.43
N ARG A 122 7.94 5.41 20.31
CA ARG A 122 8.46 6.35 21.30
C ARG A 122 9.29 5.63 22.38
N GLU A 123 8.81 4.51 22.91
CA GLU A 123 9.50 3.68 23.89
C GLU A 123 10.84 3.16 23.35
N GLU A 124 10.86 2.83 22.06
CA GLU A 124 12.07 2.42 21.33
C GLU A 124 12.98 3.60 20.91
N LYS A 125 12.65 4.81 21.38
CA LYS A 125 13.41 6.04 21.16
C LYS A 125 13.50 6.49 19.71
N CYS A 126 12.48 6.21 18.91
CA CYS A 126 12.29 6.92 17.65
C CYS A 126 12.04 8.41 17.96
N GLU A 127 12.63 9.27 17.14
CA GLU A 127 12.40 10.70 17.23
C GLU A 127 11.29 11.12 16.27
N PHE A 128 10.58 12.19 16.62
CA PHE A 128 9.48 12.71 15.82
C PHE A 128 9.81 14.11 15.34
N MET A 129 9.71 14.34 14.04
CA MET A 129 9.88 15.65 13.41
C MET A 129 8.57 16.07 12.74
N PRO A 130 7.65 16.69 13.50
CA PRO A 130 6.38 17.18 12.97
C PRO A 130 6.61 18.45 12.12
N PHE A 131 5.55 18.83 11.40
CA PHE A 131 5.50 20.07 10.61
C PHE A 131 6.61 20.19 9.56
N CYS A 132 6.97 19.08 8.91
CA CYS A 132 8.03 19.06 7.90
C CYS A 132 7.58 18.35 6.62
N ALA A 133 7.67 19.06 5.49
CA ALA A 133 7.40 18.53 4.16
C ALA A 133 8.72 18.23 3.42
N PRO A 134 8.86 17.04 2.81
CA PRO A 134 10.00 16.67 1.98
C PRO A 134 10.28 17.67 0.84
N ARG A 135 11.55 18.08 0.66
CA ARG A 135 11.93 18.95 -0.46
C ARG A 135 13.00 18.38 -1.38
N THR A 136 14.18 18.06 -0.84
CA THR A 136 15.32 17.63 -1.66
C THR A 136 16.07 16.50 -0.97
N VAL A 137 16.40 15.44 -1.71
CA VAL A 137 17.31 14.39 -1.21
C VAL A 137 18.72 14.70 -1.71
N ASN A 138 19.67 14.82 -0.79
CA ASN A 138 21.07 15.06 -1.14
C ASN A 138 21.81 13.72 -1.21
N VAL A 139 22.35 13.43 -2.39
CA VAL A 139 23.14 12.23 -2.67
C VAL A 139 24.58 12.63 -2.95
N LYS A 140 25.54 11.95 -2.33
CA LYS A 140 26.97 12.10 -2.56
C LYS A 140 27.58 10.72 -2.76
N ASP A 141 28.42 10.55 -3.78
CA ASP A 141 29.11 9.29 -4.09
C ASP A 141 28.14 8.10 -4.20
N GLY A 142 26.95 8.34 -4.76
CA GLY A 142 25.90 7.33 -4.93
C GLY A 142 25.19 6.93 -3.63
N LYS A 143 25.36 7.67 -2.52
CA LYS A 143 24.70 7.42 -1.23
C LYS A 143 23.97 8.65 -0.72
N ILE A 144 22.81 8.45 -0.09
CA ILE A 144 22.10 9.52 0.60
C ILE A 144 22.94 9.98 1.80
N VAL A 145 23.07 11.29 1.96
CA VAL A 145 23.82 11.90 3.09
C VAL A 145 22.96 12.84 3.94
N SER A 146 21.89 13.37 3.35
CA SER A 146 20.91 14.20 4.04
C SER A 146 19.65 14.39 3.22
N MET A 147 18.62 14.92 3.86
CA MET A 147 17.38 15.34 3.23
C MET A 147 16.99 16.73 3.72
N GLN A 148 16.55 17.58 2.81
CA GLN A 148 16.00 18.89 3.09
C GLN A 148 14.49 18.82 3.21
N PHE A 149 13.97 19.61 4.14
CA PHE A 149 12.55 19.79 4.40
C PHE A 149 12.24 21.27 4.46
N VAL A 150 11.01 21.62 4.14
CA VAL A 150 10.41 22.92 4.45
C VAL A 150 9.45 22.77 5.62
N LYS A 151 9.31 23.81 6.43
CA LYS A 151 8.30 23.82 7.49
C LYS A 151 6.91 23.90 6.89
N THR A 152 5.96 23.26 7.55
CA THR A 152 4.55 23.32 7.18
C THR A 152 3.77 23.95 8.31
N ASP A 153 2.80 24.80 7.99
CA ASP A 153 1.91 25.39 8.97
C ASP A 153 0.48 25.42 8.42
N GLN A 154 -0.46 25.77 9.29
CA GLN A 154 -1.88 25.84 8.98
C GLN A 154 -2.36 27.28 9.13
N ASP A 155 -2.96 27.83 8.08
CA ASP A 155 -3.56 29.16 8.14
C ASP A 155 -4.84 29.17 9.00
N SER A 156 -5.41 30.36 9.23
CA SER A 156 -6.63 30.54 10.03
C SER A 156 -7.85 29.79 9.48
N ASP A 157 -7.84 29.48 8.17
CA ASP A 157 -8.93 28.76 7.50
C ASP A 157 -8.73 27.23 7.55
N GLY A 158 -7.66 26.77 8.21
CA GLY A 158 -7.35 25.35 8.34
C GLY A 158 -6.63 24.77 7.12
N LYS A 159 -6.19 25.60 6.17
CA LYS A 159 -5.46 25.14 4.99
C LYS A 159 -3.97 25.06 5.30
N TRP A 160 -3.38 23.94 4.93
CA TRP A 160 -1.95 23.69 5.12
C TRP A 160 -1.16 24.36 4.01
N TYR A 161 -0.06 25.01 4.39
CA TYR A 161 0.90 25.60 3.46
C TYR A 161 2.34 25.20 3.82
N GLU A 162 3.23 25.31 2.84
CA GLU A 162 4.67 25.06 2.98
C GLU A 162 5.38 26.41 3.01
N ASP A 163 6.22 26.63 4.03
CA ASP A 163 7.05 27.82 4.17
C ASP A 163 8.45 27.54 3.61
N GLU A 164 8.68 27.99 2.37
CA GLU A 164 9.92 27.80 1.63
C GLU A 164 11.10 28.58 2.23
N GLU A 165 10.85 29.60 3.07
CA GLU A 165 11.91 30.35 3.77
C GLU A 165 12.45 29.56 4.96
N GLN A 166 11.64 28.68 5.54
CA GLN A 166 11.99 27.84 6.68
C GLN A 166 12.45 26.45 6.26
N MET A 167 13.69 26.38 5.78
CA MET A 167 14.32 25.12 5.40
C MET A 167 15.08 24.46 6.57
N VAL A 168 14.97 23.14 6.68
CA VAL A 168 15.72 22.30 7.63
C VAL A 168 16.40 21.16 6.87
N THR A 169 17.71 21.02 7.05
CA THR A 169 18.46 19.87 6.51
C THR A 169 18.78 18.86 7.61
N VAL A 170 18.35 17.62 7.42
CA VAL A 170 18.59 16.53 8.36
C VAL A 170 19.54 15.51 7.75
N LYS A 171 20.65 15.21 8.45
CA LYS A 171 21.60 14.17 8.03
C LYS A 171 20.94 12.79 8.13
N ALA A 172 21.06 12.01 7.07
CA ALA A 172 20.45 10.70 6.93
C ALA A 172 21.28 9.83 6.00
N ASP A 173 21.36 8.55 6.31
CA ASP A 173 22.01 7.54 5.46
C ASP A 173 20.95 6.76 4.67
N TYR A 174 19.73 6.67 5.21
CA TYR A 174 18.60 5.98 4.60
C TYR A 174 17.32 6.79 4.71
N ILE A 175 16.45 6.64 3.70
CA ILE A 175 15.12 7.24 3.66
C ILE A 175 14.12 6.12 3.34
N ILE A 176 13.05 6.04 4.12
CA ILE A 176 11.94 5.11 3.90
C ILE A 176 10.67 5.94 3.70
N SER A 177 10.11 5.95 2.49
CA SER A 177 8.84 6.63 2.22
C SER A 177 7.64 5.75 2.56
N ALA A 178 6.81 6.18 3.51
CA ALA A 178 5.62 5.50 3.99
C ALA A 178 4.36 6.34 3.77
N PHE A 179 4.18 6.86 2.55
CA PHE A 179 3.02 7.69 2.17
C PHE A 179 1.74 6.91 1.87
N GLY A 180 1.78 5.59 2.07
CA GLY A 180 0.70 4.67 1.78
C GLY A 180 0.85 4.03 0.41
N SER A 181 -0.22 3.38 -0.02
CA SER A 181 -0.26 2.58 -1.24
C SER A 181 -1.30 3.15 -2.21
N ALA A 182 -1.21 2.76 -3.49
CA ALA A 182 -2.14 3.13 -4.55
C ALA A 182 -2.27 1.97 -5.55
N LEU A 183 -3.21 2.12 -6.48
CA LEU A 183 -3.29 1.32 -7.70
C LEU A 183 -2.81 2.18 -8.87
N LEU A 184 -1.63 1.87 -9.41
CA LEU A 184 -0.97 2.67 -10.44
C LEU A 184 -0.70 1.91 -11.74
N ASP A 185 -0.65 0.58 -11.72
CA ASP A 185 -0.36 -0.22 -12.92
C ASP A 185 -1.51 -0.12 -13.95
N PRO A 186 -1.25 0.47 -15.15
CA PRO A 186 -2.26 0.59 -16.20
C PRO A 186 -2.79 -0.76 -16.69
N GLU A 187 -1.99 -1.82 -16.66
CA GLU A 187 -2.41 -3.15 -17.10
C GLU A 187 -3.37 -3.78 -16.09
N VAL A 188 -3.19 -3.54 -14.79
CA VAL A 188 -4.15 -3.96 -13.75
C VAL A 188 -5.47 -3.18 -13.88
N VAL A 189 -5.39 -1.86 -14.06
CA VAL A 189 -6.57 -1.02 -14.32
C VAL A 189 -7.32 -1.50 -15.57
N TYR A 190 -6.59 -1.79 -16.64
CA TYR A 190 -7.15 -2.33 -17.87
C TYR A 190 -7.77 -3.72 -17.67
N ALA A 191 -7.12 -4.59 -16.90
CA ALA A 191 -7.63 -5.92 -16.57
C ALA A 191 -8.98 -5.86 -15.84
N MET A 192 -9.24 -4.81 -15.06
CA MET A 192 -10.52 -4.56 -14.39
C MET A 192 -11.63 -4.02 -15.32
N SER A 193 -11.35 -3.70 -16.58
CA SER A 193 -12.38 -3.26 -17.53
C SER A 193 -13.47 -4.33 -17.73
N PRO A 194 -14.77 -3.98 -17.77
CA PRO A 194 -15.35 -2.64 -17.92
C PRO A 194 -15.87 -2.01 -16.61
N LEU A 195 -15.28 -2.31 -15.45
CA LEU A 195 -15.73 -1.73 -14.19
C LEU A 195 -15.68 -0.19 -14.20
N LYS A 196 -16.71 0.44 -13.62
CA LYS A 196 -16.65 1.86 -13.28
C LYS A 196 -15.63 2.06 -12.18
N LEU A 197 -14.71 3.00 -12.41
CA LEU A 197 -13.68 3.39 -11.44
C LEU A 197 -13.96 4.81 -10.96
N ILE A 198 -13.68 5.09 -9.69
CA ILE A 198 -13.73 6.44 -9.12
C ILE A 198 -12.50 7.24 -9.56
N LYS A 199 -12.49 8.56 -9.29
CA LYS A 199 -11.40 9.48 -9.66
C LYS A 199 -10.00 9.00 -9.27
N TRP A 200 -9.91 8.20 -8.20
CA TRP A 200 -8.67 7.66 -7.66
C TRP A 200 -8.27 6.29 -8.22
N GLY A 201 -8.92 5.82 -9.29
CA GLY A 201 -8.57 4.57 -10.00
C GLY A 201 -9.08 3.29 -9.34
N MET A 202 -9.77 3.37 -8.21
CA MET A 202 -10.37 2.25 -7.50
C MET A 202 -11.75 1.88 -8.09
N PRO A 203 -12.17 0.61 -8.03
CA PRO A 203 -13.54 0.21 -8.36
C PRO A 203 -14.60 0.98 -7.56
N GLU A 204 -15.62 1.48 -8.24
CA GLU A 204 -16.81 1.98 -7.58
C GLU A 204 -17.60 0.82 -6.98
N VAL A 205 -17.86 0.86 -5.67
CA VAL A 205 -18.59 -0.19 -4.96
C VAL A 205 -19.77 0.35 -4.16
N ASP A 206 -20.84 -0.43 -4.09
CA ASP A 206 -21.91 -0.23 -3.12
C ASP A 206 -21.44 -0.68 -1.73
N ARG A 207 -21.41 0.26 -0.77
CA ARG A 207 -20.86 0.03 0.57
C ARG A 207 -21.60 -1.02 1.41
N MET A 208 -22.84 -1.33 1.08
CA MET A 208 -23.66 -2.30 1.82
C MET A 208 -23.56 -3.71 1.25
N THR A 209 -23.21 -3.83 -0.03
CA THR A 209 -23.25 -5.10 -0.77
C THR A 209 -21.92 -5.52 -1.36
N GLN A 210 -20.95 -4.59 -1.44
CA GLN A 210 -19.67 -4.76 -2.13
C GLN A 210 -19.81 -5.03 -3.64
N ALA A 211 -20.98 -4.75 -4.21
CA ALA A 211 -21.25 -4.91 -5.63
C ALA A 211 -20.62 -3.77 -6.42
N THR A 212 -20.11 -4.10 -7.61
CA THR A 212 -19.57 -3.13 -8.57
C THR A 212 -20.61 -2.78 -9.65
N SER A 213 -20.20 -2.01 -10.66
CA SER A 213 -21.04 -1.75 -11.85
C SER A 213 -21.36 -3.00 -12.68
N GLU A 214 -20.60 -4.10 -12.53
CA GLU A 214 -20.89 -5.37 -13.20
C GLU A 214 -21.50 -6.35 -12.18
N PRO A 215 -22.74 -6.88 -12.38
CA PRO A 215 -23.47 -7.67 -11.38
C PRO A 215 -22.80 -8.97 -10.92
N TRP A 216 -21.82 -9.44 -11.67
CA TRP A 216 -21.06 -10.67 -11.41
C TRP A 216 -19.69 -10.38 -10.79
N VAL A 217 -19.38 -9.12 -10.50
CA VAL A 217 -18.11 -8.67 -9.95
C VAL A 217 -18.33 -7.86 -8.68
N PHE A 218 -17.58 -8.22 -7.65
CA PHE A 218 -17.57 -7.60 -6.33
C PHE A 218 -16.14 -7.14 -6.02
N ALA A 219 -15.99 -6.15 -5.16
CA ALA A 219 -14.67 -5.71 -4.69
C ALA A 219 -14.73 -5.31 -3.21
N GLY A 220 -13.66 -5.54 -2.47
CA GLY A 220 -13.61 -5.29 -1.03
C GLY A 220 -12.18 -5.28 -0.48
N GLY A 221 -12.01 -4.77 0.74
CA GLY A 221 -10.70 -4.47 1.32
C GLY A 221 -10.10 -3.18 0.77
N ASP A 222 -8.78 -2.98 0.89
CA ASP A 222 -8.13 -1.71 0.55
C ASP A 222 -8.47 -1.20 -0.87
N ILE A 223 -8.65 -2.11 -1.83
CA ILE A 223 -8.96 -1.77 -3.23
C ILE A 223 -10.34 -1.10 -3.39
N ALA A 224 -11.26 -1.34 -2.46
CA ALA A 224 -12.55 -0.66 -2.43
C ALA A 224 -12.45 0.79 -1.90
N GLY A 225 -11.32 1.14 -1.27
CA GLY A 225 -11.07 2.48 -0.71
C GLY A 225 -11.95 2.82 0.49
N VAL A 226 -12.54 1.82 1.14
CA VAL A 226 -13.42 1.98 2.31
C VAL A 226 -12.78 1.40 3.58
N ALA A 227 -12.11 0.25 3.47
CA ALA A 227 -11.39 -0.35 4.58
C ALA A 227 -10.03 0.32 4.77
N GLU A 228 -9.70 0.67 6.03
CA GLU A 228 -8.36 1.11 6.44
C GLU A 228 -7.69 0.09 7.35
N THR A 229 -8.45 -0.90 7.85
CA THR A 229 -7.99 -1.92 8.77
C THR A 229 -8.21 -3.34 8.24
N THR A 230 -7.48 -4.30 8.83
CA THR A 230 -7.64 -5.73 8.50
C THR A 230 -9.05 -6.23 8.80
N VAL A 231 -9.66 -5.77 9.92
CA VAL A 231 -11.00 -6.22 10.32
C VAL A 231 -12.08 -5.74 9.35
N GLU A 232 -11.97 -4.51 8.84
CA GLU A 232 -12.87 -3.98 7.82
C GLU A 232 -12.71 -4.75 6.50
N SER A 233 -11.48 -5.02 6.08
CA SER A 233 -11.22 -5.82 4.88
C SER A 233 -11.79 -7.25 4.97
N VAL A 234 -11.68 -7.89 6.13
CA VAL A 234 -12.32 -9.19 6.40
C VAL A 234 -13.85 -9.07 6.36
N ASN A 235 -14.40 -8.00 6.92
CA ASN A 235 -15.84 -7.74 6.89
C ASN A 235 -16.36 -7.54 5.46
N ASP A 236 -15.64 -6.85 4.58
CA ASP A 236 -16.03 -6.69 3.18
C ASP A 236 -16.15 -8.05 2.47
N GLY A 237 -15.17 -8.94 2.68
CA GLY A 237 -15.22 -10.31 2.17
C GLY A 237 -16.41 -11.12 2.71
N LYS A 238 -16.75 -10.93 4.00
CA LYS A 238 -17.92 -11.55 4.63
C LYS A 238 -19.23 -11.05 4.03
N VAL A 239 -19.36 -9.74 3.83
CA VAL A 239 -20.55 -9.10 3.25
C VAL A 239 -20.80 -9.62 1.83
N TYR A 240 -19.75 -9.69 1.00
CA TYR A 240 -19.83 -10.30 -0.33
C TYR A 240 -20.35 -11.74 -0.28
N SER A 241 -19.74 -12.58 0.54
CA SER A 241 -20.06 -14.01 0.62
C SER A 241 -21.54 -14.25 0.97
N LEU A 242 -22.06 -13.50 1.95
CA LEU A 242 -23.47 -13.57 2.34
C LEU A 242 -24.39 -13.13 1.21
N LYS A 243 -24.10 -12.01 0.54
CA LYS A 243 -24.95 -11.48 -0.54
C LYS A 243 -24.97 -12.40 -1.76
N TYR A 244 -23.82 -12.92 -2.18
CA TYR A 244 -23.75 -13.89 -3.27
C TYR A 244 -24.55 -15.15 -2.96
N THR A 245 -24.42 -15.66 -1.73
CA THR A 245 -25.19 -16.82 -1.26
C THR A 245 -26.68 -16.51 -1.27
N PHE A 246 -27.12 -15.39 -0.72
CA PHE A 246 -28.55 -15.00 -0.73
C PHE A 246 -29.10 -14.86 -2.16
N ALA A 247 -28.38 -14.17 -3.06
CA ALA A 247 -28.81 -14.01 -4.45
C ALA A 247 -28.93 -15.36 -5.18
N LYS A 248 -28.01 -16.30 -4.93
CA LYS A 248 -28.02 -17.63 -5.54
C LYS A 248 -29.14 -18.52 -5.01
N TYR A 249 -29.38 -18.51 -3.69
CA TYR A 249 -30.33 -19.42 -3.04
C TYR A 249 -31.79 -18.91 -3.09
N PHE A 250 -32.01 -17.60 -3.02
CA PHE A 250 -33.36 -17.05 -2.88
C PHE A 250 -33.93 -16.41 -4.16
N CYS A 251 -33.10 -16.07 -5.14
CA CYS A 251 -33.58 -15.51 -6.41
C CYS A 251 -33.49 -16.51 -7.60
N GLY A 252 -32.91 -17.71 -7.40
CA GLY A 252 -32.59 -18.66 -8.47
C GLY A 252 -33.29 -20.02 -8.45
N GLY A 253 -34.25 -20.26 -7.54
CA GLY A 253 -35.19 -21.39 -7.63
C GLY A 253 -34.64 -22.83 -7.61
N THR A 254 -33.35 -23.07 -7.41
CA THR A 254 -32.81 -24.45 -7.25
C THR A 254 -31.70 -24.50 -6.21
N THR A 255 -31.95 -25.29 -5.17
CA THR A 255 -31.00 -25.66 -4.11
C THR A 255 -29.85 -26.49 -4.69
N CYS A 256 -28.81 -25.82 -5.18
CA CYS A 256 -27.55 -26.48 -5.53
C CYS A 256 -26.60 -26.43 -4.33
N ARG A 257 -26.29 -27.59 -3.72
CA ARG A 257 -25.10 -27.74 -2.88
C ARG A 257 -23.88 -27.44 -3.74
N THR A 258 -23.11 -26.40 -3.44
CA THR A 258 -21.81 -26.18 -4.09
C THR A 258 -20.68 -26.27 -3.09
N ASN A 259 -19.70 -27.12 -3.42
CA ASN A 259 -18.34 -27.00 -2.92
C ASN A 259 -17.82 -25.60 -3.27
N PHE A 260 -17.40 -24.84 -2.27
CA PHE A 260 -16.69 -23.57 -2.47
C PHE A 260 -15.36 -23.86 -3.14
N PHE A 261 -15.27 -23.66 -4.47
CA PHE A 261 -13.97 -23.52 -5.11
C PHE A 261 -13.55 -22.05 -5.01
N TYR A 262 -12.79 -21.75 -3.96
CA TYR A 262 -12.03 -20.51 -3.87
C TYR A 262 -10.84 -20.64 -4.82
N LYS A 263 -10.87 -19.95 -5.96
CA LYS A 263 -9.68 -19.79 -6.81
C LYS A 263 -9.10 -18.41 -6.50
N SER A 264 -8.18 -18.34 -5.55
CA SER A 264 -7.29 -17.19 -5.43
C SER A 264 -6.43 -17.15 -6.69
N VAL A 265 -6.59 -16.11 -7.50
CA VAL A 265 -5.53 -15.73 -8.43
C VAL A 265 -4.56 -14.89 -7.61
N MET A 266 -3.65 -15.56 -6.89
CA MET A 266 -2.39 -14.91 -6.53
C MET A 266 -1.62 -14.79 -7.83
N PHE A 267 -1.24 -13.58 -8.20
CA PHE A 267 -0.27 -13.37 -9.28
C PHE A 267 1.12 -13.60 -8.65
N PRO A 268 1.79 -14.75 -8.90
CA PRO A 268 3.19 -14.88 -8.52
C PRO A 268 4.00 -13.87 -9.34
N ASN A 269 4.97 -13.22 -8.69
CA ASN A 269 5.79 -12.13 -9.23
C ASN A 269 6.67 -12.48 -10.45
N ASP A 270 6.52 -13.65 -11.09
CA ASP A 270 7.47 -14.16 -12.08
C ASP A 270 6.88 -14.60 -13.44
N GLU A 271 5.58 -14.42 -13.70
CA GLU A 271 5.03 -14.61 -15.05
C GLU A 271 4.73 -13.27 -15.72
N MET A 272 5.77 -12.65 -16.28
CA MET A 272 5.59 -11.67 -17.35
C MET A 272 4.74 -12.32 -18.47
N PHE A 273 3.65 -11.64 -18.83
CA PHE A 273 2.76 -11.97 -19.93
C PHE A 273 3.53 -12.30 -21.22
N TYR A 274 3.77 -13.59 -21.49
CA TYR A 274 4.00 -14.06 -22.85
C TYR A 274 2.65 -14.42 -23.46
N LEU A 275 2.04 -13.45 -24.14
CA LEU A 275 1.05 -13.76 -25.15
C LEU A 275 1.77 -14.51 -26.29
N PRO A 276 1.29 -15.68 -26.74
CA PRO A 276 1.87 -16.33 -27.92
C PRO A 276 1.71 -15.38 -29.11
N LYS A 277 2.83 -15.06 -29.75
CA LYS A 277 2.84 -14.39 -31.05
C LYS A 277 2.18 -15.33 -32.06
N ASN A 278 1.02 -14.94 -32.56
CA ASN A 278 0.54 -15.24 -33.91
C ASN A 278 -0.15 -13.98 -34.43
#